data_AF-A0A956MZA8-F1
#
_entry.id   AF-A0A956MZA8-F1
#
_cell.length_a   1.000
_cell.length_b   1.000
_cell.length_c   1.000
_cell.angle_alpha   90.00
_cell.angle_beta   90.00
_cell.angle_gamma   90.00
#
_symmetry.space_group_name_H-M   'P 1'
#
loop_
_entity.id
_entity.type
_entity.pdbx_description
1 polymer ?
#
loop_
_entity_poly.entity_id
_entity_poly.type
_entity_poly.pdbx_seq_one_letter_code
_entity_poly.pdbx_strand_id
1 'polypeptide(L)'
;MESYFDKQAKYLYNKAEEIINTYAMLKANKKGENFDIDIPQDFKNEFFKLVDKVNLSLMEDKDNFYGYFLFQTLRDIRFDISSPTAVNFKGAKYVIYFNPIIFLSLDMKQMESTIKHEILHILSLHILRGKELKNKYSTLAINIAMDVVVNQYLNYLPPYATTLQWLNSNYNLKLEPYESFEYYVEKVQTELDLQEVDENGEEVDNHENENIETEYNPEHTHDIWEESDEIDEKTLKEFTEKFVTLSQKGEIPNYLGGLISALKNSKGELPWNLYLKKLMGTVESNRKKTITRRNRRQPNRLDLRGELRGHKAE
;
A
#
# COMPACT_ATOMS: atom_id res chain seq x y z
N MET A 1 -20.63 21.99 -9.84
CA MET A 1 -20.24 21.72 -11.24
C MET A 1 -19.12 20.70 -11.16
N GLU A 2 -19.32 19.50 -11.70
CA GLU A 2 -18.36 18.40 -11.61
C GLU A 2 -17.04 18.77 -12.29
N SER A 3 -15.92 18.65 -11.57
CA SER A 3 -14.60 19.04 -12.07
C SER A 3 -14.12 18.08 -13.16
N TYR A 4 -13.08 18.48 -13.92
CA TYR A 4 -12.46 17.56 -14.87
C TYR A 4 -11.85 16.33 -14.18
N PHE A 5 -11.34 16.50 -12.96
CA PHE A 5 -10.80 15.41 -12.16
C PHE A 5 -11.89 14.40 -11.80
N ASP A 6 -13.04 14.88 -11.30
CA ASP A 6 -14.16 14.02 -10.87
C ASP A 6 -14.69 13.18 -12.04
N LYS A 7 -14.81 13.79 -13.24
CA LYS A 7 -15.21 13.08 -14.46
C LYS A 7 -14.22 11.98 -14.84
N GLN A 8 -12.92 12.24 -14.68
CA GLN A 8 -11.88 11.26 -14.97
C GLN A 8 -11.90 10.11 -13.95
N ALA A 9 -12.06 10.42 -12.66
CA ALA A 9 -12.18 9.42 -11.60
C ALA A 9 -13.38 8.50 -11.85
N LYS A 10 -14.55 9.08 -12.15
CA LYS A 10 -15.77 8.34 -12.48
C LYS A 10 -15.63 7.47 -13.73
N TYR A 11 -14.98 7.98 -14.78
CA TYR A 11 -14.69 7.20 -15.98
C TYR A 11 -13.81 5.97 -15.67
N LEU A 12 -12.77 6.15 -14.86
CA LEU A 12 -11.90 5.05 -14.44
C LEU A 12 -12.62 4.08 -13.52
N TYR A 13 -13.50 4.57 -12.64
CA TYR A 13 -14.29 3.72 -11.75
C TYR A 13 -15.16 2.76 -12.57
N ASN A 14 -15.89 3.26 -13.57
CA ASN A 14 -16.71 2.43 -14.45
C ASN A 14 -15.87 1.37 -15.20
N LYS A 15 -14.65 1.72 -15.64
CA LYS A 15 -13.72 0.74 -16.24
C LYS A 15 -13.27 -0.32 -15.23
N ALA A 16 -13.02 0.06 -13.99
CA ALA A 16 -12.64 -0.87 -12.94
C ALA A 16 -13.77 -1.87 -12.65
N GLU A 17 -15.03 -1.40 -12.62
CA GLU A 17 -16.20 -2.27 -12.52
C GLU A 17 -16.30 -3.25 -13.72
N GLU A 18 -16.05 -2.78 -14.95
CA GLU A 18 -16.03 -3.66 -16.12
C GLU A 18 -14.97 -4.77 -16.01
N ILE A 19 -13.78 -4.46 -15.48
CA ILE A 19 -12.70 -5.44 -15.22
C ILE A 19 -13.16 -6.49 -14.20
N ILE A 20 -13.73 -6.05 -13.07
CA ILE A 20 -14.24 -6.95 -12.03
C ILE A 20 -15.37 -7.83 -12.54
N ASN A 21 -16.32 -7.26 -13.27
CA ASN A 21 -17.44 -8.00 -13.83
C ASN A 21 -16.95 -9.07 -14.83
N THR A 22 -15.96 -8.72 -15.66
CA THR A 22 -15.34 -9.67 -16.59
C THR A 22 -14.66 -10.81 -15.83
N TYR A 23 -13.91 -10.48 -14.77
CA TYR A 23 -13.29 -11.47 -13.91
C TYR A 23 -14.30 -12.41 -13.24
N ALA A 24 -15.37 -11.86 -12.64
CA ALA A 24 -16.41 -12.63 -11.99
C ALA A 24 -17.10 -13.60 -12.97
N MET A 25 -17.38 -13.16 -14.21
CA MET A 25 -17.90 -14.02 -15.27
C MET A 25 -16.92 -15.15 -15.63
N LEU A 26 -15.62 -14.88 -15.72
CA LEU A 26 -14.61 -15.89 -16.03
C LEU A 26 -14.46 -16.91 -14.89
N LYS A 27 -14.42 -16.45 -13.63
CA LYS A 27 -14.35 -17.30 -12.42
C LYS A 27 -15.56 -18.24 -12.34
N ALA A 28 -16.76 -17.73 -12.59
CA ALA A 28 -17.99 -18.54 -12.58
C ALA A 28 -18.00 -19.66 -13.63
N ASN A 29 -17.41 -19.42 -14.80
CA ASN A 29 -17.36 -20.37 -15.91
C ASN A 29 -16.28 -21.46 -15.74
N LYS A 30 -15.32 -21.29 -14.82
CA LYS A 30 -14.18 -22.19 -14.62
C LYS A 30 -13.95 -22.49 -13.14
N LYS A 31 -14.86 -23.27 -12.54
CA LYS A 31 -14.74 -23.70 -11.14
C LYS A 31 -13.44 -24.51 -10.92
N GLY A 32 -12.53 -23.99 -10.10
CA GLY A 32 -11.33 -24.68 -9.63
C GLY A 32 -9.99 -24.27 -10.28
N GLU A 33 -9.97 -23.29 -11.19
CA GLU A 33 -8.72 -22.68 -11.69
C GLU A 33 -8.39 -21.40 -10.89
N ASN A 34 -7.14 -21.25 -10.43
CA ASN A 34 -6.66 -19.97 -9.90
C ASN A 34 -6.62 -18.95 -11.04
N PHE A 35 -7.42 -17.90 -10.91
CA PHE A 35 -7.47 -16.79 -11.85
C PHE A 35 -6.99 -15.53 -11.16
N ASP A 36 -5.91 -14.95 -11.67
CA ASP A 36 -5.50 -13.60 -11.35
C ASP A 36 -6.30 -12.62 -12.23
N ILE A 37 -6.61 -11.44 -11.69
CA ILE A 37 -7.28 -10.39 -12.45
C ILE A 37 -6.30 -9.83 -13.47
N ASP A 38 -6.61 -10.00 -14.75
CA ASP A 38 -5.84 -9.37 -15.83
C ASP A 38 -6.24 -7.89 -15.94
N ILE A 39 -5.32 -6.99 -15.56
CA ILE A 39 -5.55 -5.55 -15.56
C ILE A 39 -5.00 -4.97 -16.87
N PRO A 40 -5.85 -4.43 -17.76
CA PRO A 40 -5.40 -3.85 -19.02
C PRO A 40 -4.35 -2.74 -18.82
N GLN A 41 -3.28 -2.78 -19.62
CA GLN A 41 -2.16 -1.84 -19.47
C GLN A 41 -2.57 -0.38 -19.72
N ASP A 42 -3.55 -0.14 -20.59
CA ASP A 42 -4.12 1.18 -20.84
C ASP A 42 -4.87 1.70 -19.60
N PHE A 43 -5.69 0.87 -18.95
CA PHE A 43 -6.31 1.21 -17.67
C PHE A 43 -5.25 1.54 -16.61
N LYS A 44 -4.23 0.69 -16.45
CA LYS A 44 -3.12 0.91 -15.51
C LYS A 44 -2.43 2.26 -15.75
N ASN A 45 -2.17 2.60 -17.01
CA ASN A 45 -1.55 3.87 -17.39
C ASN A 45 -2.45 5.09 -17.11
N GLU A 46 -3.75 5.00 -17.40
CA GLU A 46 -4.70 6.09 -17.13
C GLU A 46 -4.95 6.28 -15.63
N PHE A 47 -5.04 5.18 -14.88
CA PHE A 47 -5.15 5.17 -13.42
C PHE A 47 -3.96 5.85 -12.77
N PHE A 48 -2.72 5.46 -13.12
CA PHE A 48 -1.54 6.09 -12.50
C PHE A 48 -1.33 7.53 -12.94
N LYS A 49 -1.82 7.96 -14.11
CA LYS A 49 -1.88 9.40 -14.46
C LYS A 49 -2.84 10.17 -13.55
N LEU A 50 -3.92 9.56 -13.07
CA LEU A 50 -4.79 10.17 -12.07
C LEU A 50 -4.09 10.25 -10.71
N VAL A 51 -3.44 9.15 -10.28
CA VAL A 51 -2.63 9.12 -9.05
C VAL A 51 -1.50 10.17 -9.09
N ASP A 52 -0.86 10.37 -10.25
CA ASP A 52 0.14 11.42 -10.42
C ASP A 52 -0.44 12.83 -10.17
N LYS A 53 -1.71 13.08 -10.54
CA LYS A 53 -2.37 14.36 -10.23
C LYS A 53 -2.65 14.53 -8.74
N VAL A 54 -3.07 13.47 -8.06
CA VAL A 54 -3.22 13.46 -6.59
C VAL A 54 -1.87 13.76 -5.95
N ASN A 55 -0.80 13.10 -6.41
CA ASN A 55 0.54 13.33 -5.90
C ASN A 55 1.06 14.75 -6.16
N LEU A 56 0.73 15.33 -7.31
CA LEU A 56 1.08 16.72 -7.61
C LEU A 56 0.35 17.69 -6.67
N SER A 57 -0.90 17.43 -6.29
CA SER A 57 -1.60 18.25 -5.30
C SER A 57 -0.95 18.16 -3.91
N LEU A 58 -0.36 17.01 -3.54
CA LEU A 58 0.48 16.91 -2.32
C LEU A 58 1.75 17.77 -2.37
N MET A 59 2.25 18.10 -3.56
CA MET A 59 3.43 18.96 -3.72
C MET A 59 3.11 20.44 -3.54
N GLU A 60 1.83 20.80 -3.63
CA GLU A 60 1.34 22.11 -3.28
C GLU A 60 1.28 22.20 -1.74
N ASP A 61 1.46 23.41 -1.19
CA ASP A 61 1.45 23.68 0.25
C ASP A 61 2.54 22.98 1.09
N LYS A 62 2.17 22.45 2.26
CA LYS A 62 3.08 21.94 3.31
C LYS A 62 3.24 20.41 3.32
N ASP A 63 2.60 19.71 2.38
CA ASP A 63 2.57 18.23 2.36
C ASP A 63 3.55 17.61 1.36
N ASN A 64 4.44 18.42 0.78
CA ASN A 64 5.39 18.00 -0.25
C ASN A 64 6.27 16.80 0.16
N PHE A 65 6.54 16.63 1.46
CA PHE A 65 7.22 15.47 2.02
C PHE A 65 6.55 14.17 1.57
N TYR A 66 5.22 14.08 1.66
CA TYR A 66 4.47 12.90 1.25
C TYR A 66 4.57 12.67 -0.25
N GLY A 67 4.53 13.76 -1.03
CA GLY A 67 4.66 13.66 -2.48
C GLY A 67 6.03 13.13 -2.91
N TYR A 68 7.10 13.61 -2.27
CA TYR A 68 8.46 13.11 -2.53
C TYR A 68 8.69 11.70 -2.02
N PHE A 69 7.99 11.31 -0.95
CA PHE A 69 7.99 9.94 -0.48
C PHE A 69 7.34 9.02 -1.49
N LEU A 70 6.14 9.36 -1.98
CA LEU A 70 5.42 8.56 -2.97
C LEU A 70 6.19 8.37 -4.27
N PHE A 71 6.95 9.38 -4.74
CA PHE A 71 7.80 9.24 -5.92
C PHE A 71 8.87 8.15 -5.82
N GLN A 72 9.26 7.79 -4.60
CA GLN A 72 10.26 6.75 -4.35
C GLN A 72 9.62 5.37 -4.14
N THR A 73 8.32 5.34 -3.85
CA THR A 73 7.54 4.13 -3.60
C THR A 73 7.12 3.51 -4.93
N LEU A 74 7.27 2.18 -5.06
CA LEU A 74 6.71 1.47 -6.21
C LEU A 74 5.19 1.46 -6.11
N ARG A 75 4.50 1.44 -7.25
CA ARG A 75 3.04 1.53 -7.30
C ARG A 75 2.48 0.37 -8.09
N ASP A 76 1.47 -0.30 -7.56
CA ASP A 76 0.72 -1.32 -8.29
C ASP A 76 -0.78 -1.29 -7.97
N ILE A 77 -1.57 -2.07 -8.69
CA ILE A 77 -3.03 -2.17 -8.52
C ILE A 77 -3.37 -3.56 -7.98
N ARG A 78 -4.23 -3.61 -6.98
CA ARG A 78 -4.77 -4.83 -6.37
C ARG A 78 -6.24 -4.64 -6.07
N PHE A 79 -7.07 -5.61 -6.39
CA PHE A 79 -8.50 -5.59 -6.08
C PHE A 79 -8.84 -6.37 -4.82
N ASP A 80 -7.92 -7.16 -4.29
CA ASP A 80 -8.05 -8.05 -3.14
C ASP A 80 -7.62 -7.40 -1.81
N ILE A 81 -7.53 -6.06 -1.77
CA ILE A 81 -7.24 -5.32 -0.53
C ILE A 81 -8.49 -4.56 -0.09
N SER A 82 -8.87 -4.67 1.17
CA SER A 82 -10.08 -4.07 1.77
C SER A 82 -9.87 -2.61 2.21
N SER A 83 -9.01 -1.89 1.49
CA SER A 83 -8.68 -0.49 1.75
C SER A 83 -8.38 0.24 0.44
N PRO A 84 -8.57 1.56 0.36
CA PRO A 84 -8.27 2.33 -0.86
C PRO A 84 -6.79 2.24 -1.26
N THR A 85 -5.91 2.18 -0.26
CA THR A 85 -4.48 2.01 -0.39
C THR A 85 -3.98 1.01 0.62
N ALA A 86 -2.88 0.33 0.31
CA ALA A 86 -2.13 -0.48 1.26
C ALA A 86 -0.65 -0.45 0.91
N VAL A 87 0.24 -0.52 1.90
CA VAL A 87 1.70 -0.56 1.67
C VAL A 87 2.32 -1.85 2.19
N ASN A 88 3.32 -2.38 1.50
CA ASN A 88 4.21 -3.40 2.04
C ASN A 88 5.67 -3.13 1.70
N PHE A 89 6.58 -3.97 2.20
CA PHE A 89 8.00 -3.91 1.88
C PHE A 89 8.43 -5.15 1.10
N LYS A 90 8.71 -4.99 -0.20
CA LYS A 90 9.12 -6.08 -1.10
C LYS A 90 10.29 -5.67 -1.99
N GLY A 91 11.25 -6.55 -2.19
CA GLY A 91 12.39 -6.32 -3.07
C GLY A 91 13.26 -5.13 -2.64
N ALA A 92 13.46 -4.96 -1.32
CA ALA A 92 14.20 -3.82 -0.74
C ALA A 92 13.60 -2.42 -1.06
N LYS A 93 12.28 -2.35 -1.27
CA LYS A 93 11.53 -1.11 -1.53
C LYS A 93 10.14 -1.19 -0.89
N TYR A 94 9.57 -0.02 -0.58
CA TYR A 94 8.14 0.09 -0.31
C TYR A 94 7.35 0.00 -1.61
N VAL A 95 6.26 -0.76 -1.59
CA VAL A 95 5.28 -0.84 -2.66
C VAL A 95 3.92 -0.43 -2.09
N ILE A 96 3.31 0.60 -2.67
CA ILE A 96 1.93 0.98 -2.38
C ILE A 96 1.02 0.40 -3.45
N TYR A 97 -0.03 -0.28 -3.01
CA TYR A 97 -1.07 -0.83 -3.84
C TYR A 97 -2.31 0.05 -3.72
N PHE A 98 -3.06 0.11 -4.80
CA PHE A 98 -4.32 0.84 -4.85
C PHE A 98 -5.44 -0.12 -5.22
N ASN A 99 -6.54 -0.07 -4.47
CA ASN A 99 -7.79 -0.69 -4.88
C ASN A 99 -8.58 0.31 -5.72
N PRO A 100 -8.73 0.12 -7.04
CA PRO A 100 -9.38 1.12 -7.89
C PRO A 100 -10.84 1.37 -7.51
N ILE A 101 -11.56 0.37 -7.01
CA ILE A 101 -12.97 0.53 -6.63
C ILE A 101 -13.08 1.45 -5.42
N ILE A 102 -12.34 1.15 -4.36
CA ILE A 102 -12.39 1.90 -3.12
C ILE A 102 -11.70 3.27 -3.27
N PHE A 103 -10.59 3.35 -4.01
CA PHE A 103 -9.82 4.58 -4.20
C PHE A 103 -10.55 5.59 -5.08
N LEU A 104 -11.15 5.16 -6.21
CA LEU A 104 -11.80 6.07 -7.16
C LEU A 104 -13.18 6.56 -6.68
N SER A 105 -13.74 5.98 -5.62
CA SER A 105 -14.94 6.52 -4.97
C SER A 105 -14.66 7.72 -4.06
N LEU A 106 -13.38 8.05 -3.83
CA LEU A 106 -12.95 9.14 -2.96
C LEU A 106 -12.80 10.45 -3.72
N ASP A 107 -12.95 11.57 -3.01
CA ASP A 107 -12.52 12.87 -3.55
C ASP A 107 -10.99 13.03 -3.51
N MET A 108 -10.46 14.06 -4.17
CA MET A 108 -9.01 14.29 -4.24
C MET A 108 -8.36 14.43 -2.85
N LYS A 109 -9.00 15.09 -1.89
CA LYS A 109 -8.44 15.28 -0.54
C LYS A 109 -8.46 13.99 0.27
N GLN A 110 -9.47 13.16 0.09
CA GLN A 110 -9.51 11.81 0.66
C GLN A 110 -8.45 10.90 0.03
N MET A 111 -8.26 10.95 -1.30
CA MET A 111 -7.18 10.23 -1.98
C MET A 111 -5.79 10.65 -1.46
N GLU A 112 -5.56 11.95 -1.27
CA GLU A 112 -4.35 12.46 -0.62
C GLU A 112 -4.16 11.85 0.77
N SER A 113 -5.21 11.83 1.59
CA SER A 113 -5.15 11.33 2.97
C SER A 113 -4.89 9.84 3.06
N THR A 114 -5.42 9.02 2.16
CA THR A 114 -5.12 7.57 2.12
C THR A 114 -3.65 7.30 1.79
N ILE A 115 -3.04 8.08 0.89
CA ILE A 115 -1.60 8.00 0.62
C ILE A 115 -0.77 8.44 1.85
N LYS A 116 -1.17 9.52 2.51
CA LYS A 116 -0.50 9.99 3.74
C LYS A 116 -0.60 8.96 4.87
N HIS A 117 -1.75 8.28 4.98
CA HIS A 117 -2.01 7.21 5.93
C HIS A 117 -0.96 6.10 5.80
N GLU A 118 -0.78 5.52 4.60
CA GLU A 118 0.24 4.49 4.38
C GLU A 118 1.65 4.95 4.78
N ILE A 119 2.02 6.18 4.42
CA ILE A 119 3.33 6.74 4.75
C ILE A 119 3.48 6.89 6.26
N LEU A 120 2.43 7.27 6.98
CA LEU A 120 2.45 7.37 8.43
C LEU A 120 2.59 6.01 9.12
N HIS A 121 2.02 4.92 8.59
CA HIS A 121 2.28 3.56 9.08
C HIS A 121 3.77 3.20 8.93
N ILE A 122 4.38 3.55 7.80
CA ILE A 122 5.81 3.35 7.56
C ILE A 122 6.66 4.13 8.57
N LEU A 123 6.36 5.43 8.77
CA LEU A 123 7.11 6.28 9.70
C LEU A 123 6.95 5.86 11.16
N SER A 124 5.77 5.35 11.52
CA SER A 124 5.46 4.86 12.87
C SER A 124 5.98 3.44 13.12
N LEU A 125 6.64 2.85 12.11
CA LEU A 125 7.16 1.47 12.11
C LEU A 125 6.08 0.44 12.48
N HIS A 126 4.83 0.69 12.08
CA HIS A 126 3.70 -0.17 12.42
C HIS A 126 3.83 -1.58 11.82
N ILE A 127 4.50 -1.74 10.68
CA ILE A 127 4.83 -3.05 10.10
C ILE A 127 5.62 -3.93 11.09
N LEU A 128 6.60 -3.34 11.80
CA LEU A 128 7.42 -4.06 12.78
C LEU A 128 6.68 -4.26 14.09
N ARG A 129 6.13 -3.17 14.63
CA ARG A 129 5.44 -3.17 15.94
C ARG A 129 4.20 -4.05 15.92
N GLY A 130 3.43 -4.03 14.83
CA GLY A 130 2.30 -4.93 14.63
C GLY A 130 2.75 -6.39 14.70
N LYS A 131 3.83 -6.76 13.99
CA LYS A 131 4.39 -8.13 14.02
C LYS A 131 4.81 -8.59 15.42
N GLU A 132 5.38 -7.70 16.23
CA GLU A 132 5.75 -8.00 17.63
C GLU A 132 4.52 -8.29 18.51
N LEU A 133 3.38 -7.68 18.19
CA LEU A 133 2.15 -7.77 18.97
C LEU A 133 1.19 -8.88 18.53
N LYS A 134 1.37 -9.47 17.34
CA LYS A 134 0.48 -10.53 16.78
C LYS A 134 0.28 -11.75 17.67
N ASN A 135 1.24 -12.07 18.54
CA ASN A 135 1.12 -13.21 19.47
C ASN A 135 0.40 -12.87 20.78
N LYS A 136 0.08 -11.59 21.02
CA LYS A 136 -0.48 -11.09 22.28
C LYS A 136 -1.89 -10.52 22.11
N TYR A 137 -2.19 -9.98 20.94
CA TYR A 137 -3.45 -9.29 20.64
C TYR A 137 -4.03 -9.82 19.33
N SER A 138 -5.34 -9.72 19.18
CA SER A 138 -6.04 -10.10 17.94
C SER A 138 -5.64 -9.19 16.78
N THR A 139 -5.72 -9.72 15.56
CA THR A 139 -5.46 -8.94 14.33
C THR A 139 -6.35 -7.71 14.26
N LEU A 140 -7.64 -7.85 14.61
CA LEU A 140 -8.59 -6.74 14.65
C LEU A 140 -8.16 -5.63 15.63
N ALA A 141 -7.77 -5.99 16.86
CA ALA A 141 -7.31 -5.01 17.84
C ALA A 141 -6.07 -4.25 17.35
N ILE A 142 -5.13 -4.98 16.75
CA ILE A 142 -3.91 -4.41 16.18
C ILE A 142 -4.26 -3.45 15.03
N ASN A 143 -5.09 -3.87 14.08
CA ASN A 143 -5.47 -3.04 12.92
C ASN A 143 -6.18 -1.76 13.35
N ILE A 144 -7.19 -1.87 14.21
CA ILE A 144 -7.92 -0.70 14.74
C ILE A 144 -6.97 0.27 15.44
N ALA A 145 -6.10 -0.23 16.32
CA ALA A 145 -5.20 0.62 17.08
C ALA A 145 -4.18 1.35 16.20
N MET A 146 -3.63 0.68 15.18
CA MET A 146 -2.70 1.32 14.24
C MET A 146 -3.39 2.42 13.43
N ASP A 147 -4.60 2.17 12.93
CA ASP A 147 -5.37 3.14 12.14
C ASP A 147 -5.78 4.34 13.00
N VAL A 148 -6.22 4.11 14.25
CA VAL A 148 -6.56 5.20 15.18
C VAL A 148 -5.35 6.10 15.46
N VAL A 149 -4.15 5.54 15.62
CA VAL A 149 -2.93 6.35 15.82
C VAL A 149 -2.66 7.22 14.60
N VAL A 150 -2.69 6.65 13.40
CA VAL A 150 -2.34 7.36 12.16
C VAL A 150 -3.40 8.41 11.80
N ASN A 151 -4.68 8.05 11.90
CA ASN A 151 -5.80 8.90 11.47
C ASN A 151 -5.93 10.18 12.31
N GLN A 152 -5.37 10.23 13.52
CA GLN A 152 -5.32 11.45 14.34
C GLN A 152 -4.44 12.57 13.75
N TYR A 153 -3.55 12.25 12.81
CA TYR A 153 -2.70 13.22 12.13
C TYR A 153 -3.24 13.67 10.76
N LEU A 154 -4.40 13.15 10.35
CA LEU A 154 -4.94 13.33 9.01
C LEU A 154 -6.26 14.10 9.05
N ASN A 155 -6.43 14.96 8.05
CA ASN A 155 -7.70 15.62 7.76
C ASN A 155 -8.35 14.97 6.53
N TYR A 156 -9.63 15.24 6.27
CA TYR A 156 -10.33 14.73 5.09
C TYR A 156 -10.26 13.20 4.95
N LEU A 157 -10.46 12.49 6.05
CA LEU A 157 -10.51 11.03 6.04
C LEU A 157 -11.74 10.54 5.25
N PRO A 158 -11.68 9.34 4.64
CA PRO A 158 -12.87 8.66 4.17
C PRO A 158 -13.93 8.55 5.28
N PRO A 159 -15.23 8.60 4.96
CA PRO A 159 -16.29 8.61 5.97
C PRO A 159 -16.35 7.32 6.81
N TYR A 160 -15.83 6.23 6.28
CA TYR A 160 -15.73 4.92 6.94
C TYR A 160 -14.42 4.70 7.70
N ALA A 161 -13.53 5.69 7.75
CA ALA A 161 -12.21 5.52 8.37
C ALA A 161 -12.30 5.22 9.86
N THR A 162 -11.43 4.32 10.33
CA THR A 162 -11.29 3.96 11.74
C THR A 162 -10.67 5.11 12.55
N THR A 163 -11.51 5.98 13.08
CA THR A 163 -11.10 7.15 13.89
C THR A 163 -11.22 6.89 15.39
N LEU A 164 -10.55 7.70 16.21
CA LEU A 164 -10.74 7.65 17.67
C LEU A 164 -12.21 7.90 18.08
N GLN A 165 -12.91 8.79 17.38
CA GLN A 165 -14.33 9.04 17.62
C GLN A 165 -15.18 7.81 17.31
N TRP A 166 -14.93 7.16 16.17
CA TRP A 166 -15.57 5.91 15.78
C TRP A 166 -15.31 4.81 16.82
N LEU A 167 -14.05 4.65 17.25
CA LEU A 167 -13.66 3.67 18.26
C LEU A 167 -14.38 3.91 19.59
N ASN A 168 -14.32 5.13 20.14
CA ASN A 168 -14.99 5.48 21.38
C ASN A 168 -16.51 5.28 21.30
N SER A 169 -17.12 5.49 20.12
CA SER A 169 -18.56 5.35 19.93
C SER A 169 -19.01 3.90 19.79
N ASN A 170 -18.30 3.08 19.00
CA ASN A 170 -18.69 1.68 18.75
C ASN A 170 -18.34 0.73 19.90
N TYR A 171 -17.29 1.05 20.65
CA TYR A 171 -16.82 0.25 21.77
C TYR A 171 -17.17 0.89 23.13
N ASN A 172 -17.97 1.96 23.15
CA ASN A 172 -18.37 2.70 24.35
C ASN A 172 -17.18 3.10 25.27
N LEU A 173 -16.02 3.38 24.66
CA LEU A 173 -14.81 3.78 25.35
C LEU A 173 -14.71 5.31 25.50
N LYS A 174 -13.79 5.75 26.36
CA LYS A 174 -13.42 7.16 26.54
C LYS A 174 -11.90 7.30 26.51
N LEU A 175 -11.31 6.92 25.38
CA LEU A 175 -9.87 6.99 25.17
C LEU A 175 -9.46 8.41 24.82
N GLU A 176 -8.33 8.83 25.38
CA GLU A 176 -7.73 10.12 25.12
C GLU A 176 -6.98 10.13 23.77
N PRO A 177 -6.86 11.30 23.11
CA PRO A 177 -6.13 11.41 21.85
C PRO A 177 -4.61 11.41 22.04
N TYR A 178 -3.90 11.04 20.96
CA TYR A 178 -2.44 11.04 20.86
C TYR A 178 -1.70 10.12 21.84
N GLU A 179 -2.35 9.05 22.28
CA GLU A 179 -1.70 7.98 23.04
C GLU A 179 -0.92 7.01 22.13
N SER A 180 -0.15 6.10 22.72
CA SER A 180 0.64 5.14 21.93
C SER A 180 -0.22 4.06 21.29
N PHE A 181 0.30 3.46 20.21
CA PHE A 181 -0.27 2.24 19.62
C PHE A 181 -0.48 1.14 20.67
N GLU A 182 0.49 0.93 21.57
CA GLU A 182 0.42 -0.08 22.64
C GLU A 182 -0.69 0.23 23.65
N TYR A 183 -0.97 1.50 23.93
CA TYR A 183 -2.10 1.91 24.75
C TYR A 183 -3.43 1.56 24.07
N TYR A 184 -3.59 1.94 22.80
CA TYR A 184 -4.86 1.70 22.09
C TYR A 184 -5.11 0.20 21.90
N VAL A 185 -4.12 -0.58 21.49
CA VAL A 185 -4.31 -2.03 21.28
C VAL A 185 -4.69 -2.76 22.55
N GLU A 186 -4.12 -2.39 23.71
CA GLU A 186 -4.50 -2.96 25.01
C GLU A 186 -5.96 -2.65 25.35
N LYS A 187 -6.40 -1.40 25.12
CA LYS A 187 -7.77 -0.98 25.42
C LYS A 187 -8.80 -1.61 24.49
N VAL A 188 -8.48 -1.69 23.20
CA VAL A 188 -9.36 -2.35 22.22
C VAL A 188 -9.46 -3.84 22.50
N GLN A 189 -8.35 -4.53 22.75
CA GLN A 189 -8.38 -5.95 23.10
C GLN A 189 -9.21 -6.21 24.37
N THR A 190 -9.00 -5.40 25.42
CA THR A 190 -9.75 -5.56 26.68
C THR A 190 -11.26 -5.49 26.44
N GLU A 191 -11.70 -4.60 25.55
CA GLU A 191 -13.12 -4.48 25.23
C GLU A 191 -13.64 -5.63 24.36
N LEU A 192 -12.86 -6.09 23.37
CA LEU A 192 -13.21 -7.27 22.57
C LEU A 192 -13.38 -8.50 23.47
N ASP A 193 -12.44 -8.74 24.40
CA ASP A 193 -12.51 -9.85 25.35
C ASP A 193 -13.76 -9.79 26.23
N LEU A 194 -14.24 -8.59 26.59
CA LEU A 194 -15.48 -8.43 27.37
C LEU A 194 -16.72 -8.77 26.54
N GLN A 195 -16.73 -8.42 25.26
CA GLN A 195 -17.84 -8.70 24.35
C GLN A 195 -17.95 -10.19 24.02
N GLU A 196 -16.82 -10.89 23.84
CA GLU A 196 -16.78 -12.35 23.62
C GLU A 196 -17.32 -13.15 24.82
N VAL A 197 -17.15 -12.65 26.04
CA VAL A 197 -17.66 -13.31 27.26
C VAL A 197 -19.19 -13.16 27.40
N ASP A 198 -19.76 -12.09 26.84
CA ASP A 198 -21.20 -11.80 26.90
C ASP A 198 -21.99 -12.48 25.75
N GLU A 199 -21.32 -12.85 24.65
CA GLU A 199 -21.92 -13.56 23.52
C GLU A 199 -21.47 -15.03 23.46
N ASN A 200 -22.29 -15.97 23.94
CA ASN A 200 -22.22 -17.37 23.50
C ASN A 200 -22.74 -17.50 22.05
N GLY A 201 -22.05 -16.88 21.10
CA GLY A 201 -22.47 -16.71 19.71
C GLY A 201 -21.44 -17.25 18.72
N GLU A 202 -21.93 -17.93 17.70
CA GLU A 202 -21.17 -18.66 16.68
C GLU A 202 -20.16 -17.76 15.92
N GLU A 203 -18.92 -18.23 15.81
CA GLU A 203 -17.97 -17.73 14.81
C GLU A 203 -18.55 -17.98 13.42
N VAL A 204 -19.13 -16.95 12.82
CA VAL A 204 -19.51 -16.99 11.40
C VAL A 204 -18.32 -16.52 10.59
N ASP A 205 -17.33 -17.40 10.44
CA ASP A 205 -16.25 -17.21 9.48
C ASP A 205 -16.79 -17.47 8.07
N ASN A 206 -17.46 -16.46 7.52
CA ASN A 206 -18.03 -16.46 6.17
C ASN A 206 -17.24 -15.54 5.24
N HIS A 207 -15.91 -15.49 5.37
CA HIS A 207 -15.10 -15.06 4.23
C HIS A 207 -14.79 -16.28 3.37
N GLU A 208 -15.74 -16.61 2.48
CA GLU A 208 -15.34 -17.24 1.22
C GLU A 208 -14.28 -16.32 0.62
N ASN A 209 -13.10 -16.89 0.36
CA ASN A 209 -11.91 -16.20 -0.14
C ASN A 209 -12.22 -15.54 -1.50
N GLU A 210 -12.83 -14.36 -1.46
CA GLU A 210 -13.14 -13.53 -2.61
C GLU A 210 -11.90 -12.71 -2.94
N ASN A 211 -11.24 -13.02 -4.06
CA ASN A 211 -10.07 -12.28 -4.56
C ASN A 211 -10.39 -10.81 -4.96
N ILE A 212 -11.55 -10.27 -4.56
CA ILE A 212 -12.02 -8.93 -4.89
C ILE A 212 -12.72 -8.35 -3.67
N GLU A 213 -12.18 -7.25 -3.18
CA GLU A 213 -12.70 -6.41 -2.12
C GLU A 213 -13.25 -5.12 -2.75
N THR A 214 -14.50 -4.79 -2.44
CA THR A 214 -15.15 -3.57 -2.96
C THR A 214 -15.42 -2.53 -1.87
N GLU A 215 -15.21 -2.88 -0.60
CA GLU A 215 -15.53 -2.05 0.55
C GLU A 215 -14.40 -2.07 1.58
N TYR A 216 -14.42 -1.08 2.48
CA TYR A 216 -13.43 -1.01 3.55
C TYR A 216 -13.76 -2.01 4.65
N ASN A 217 -12.78 -2.83 5.05
CA ASN A 217 -12.93 -3.75 6.19
C ASN A 217 -11.75 -3.59 7.17
N PRO A 218 -11.97 -3.07 8.40
CA PRO A 218 -10.92 -2.87 9.41
C PRO A 218 -10.24 -4.17 9.88
N GLU A 219 -10.86 -5.34 9.70
CA GLU A 219 -10.27 -6.64 10.05
C GLU A 219 -9.11 -7.02 9.12
N HIS A 220 -9.13 -6.55 7.87
CA HIS A 220 -8.23 -7.00 6.81
C HIS A 220 -7.34 -5.88 6.22
N THR A 221 -7.34 -4.67 6.80
CA THR A 221 -6.64 -3.50 6.23
C THR A 221 -5.13 -3.67 6.02
N HIS A 222 -4.49 -4.50 6.84
CA HIS A 222 -3.03 -4.66 6.87
C HIS A 222 -2.54 -6.07 6.54
N ASP A 223 -3.41 -6.93 6.00
CA ASP A 223 -3.10 -8.35 5.71
C ASP A 223 -1.92 -8.49 4.73
N ILE A 224 -1.79 -7.55 3.81
CA ILE A 224 -0.70 -7.51 2.82
C ILE A 224 0.70 -7.43 3.45
N TRP A 225 0.81 -7.07 4.73
CA TRP A 225 2.09 -7.05 5.44
C TRP A 225 2.67 -8.45 5.64
N GLU A 226 1.85 -9.50 5.68
CA GLU A 226 2.31 -10.90 5.72
C GLU A 226 3.07 -11.30 4.46
N GLU A 227 2.87 -10.59 3.36
CA GLU A 227 3.62 -10.79 2.13
C GLU A 227 4.93 -10.01 2.08
N SER A 228 5.28 -9.23 3.11
CA SER A 228 6.53 -8.44 3.11
C SER A 228 7.76 -9.34 3.18
N ASP A 229 8.87 -8.88 2.62
CA ASP A 229 10.16 -9.56 2.76
C ASP A 229 10.52 -9.68 4.25
N GLU A 230 10.97 -10.88 4.67
CA GLU A 230 11.54 -11.07 6.00
C GLU A 230 12.87 -10.34 6.12
N ILE A 231 12.86 -9.23 6.86
CA ILE A 231 14.01 -8.34 7.04
C ILE A 231 14.11 -7.97 8.51
N ASP A 232 15.34 -7.90 9.03
CA ASP A 232 15.56 -7.51 10.42
C ASP A 232 15.18 -6.04 10.66
N GLU A 233 14.78 -5.75 11.90
CA GLU A 233 14.28 -4.45 12.32
C GLU A 233 15.22 -3.29 11.98
N LYS A 234 16.53 -3.51 12.19
CA LYS A 234 17.57 -2.49 11.94
C LYS A 234 17.66 -2.17 10.45
N THR A 235 17.72 -3.20 9.61
CA THR A 235 17.74 -3.02 8.15
C THR A 235 16.50 -2.29 7.64
N LEU A 236 15.29 -2.65 8.12
CA LEU A 236 14.07 -1.94 7.70
C LEU A 236 14.10 -0.48 8.12
N LYS A 237 14.50 -0.16 9.36
CA LYS A 237 14.65 1.21 9.84
C LYS A 237 15.60 2.03 8.97
N GLU A 238 16.76 1.48 8.63
CA GLU A 238 17.73 2.18 7.77
C GLU A 238 17.19 2.43 6.34
N PHE A 239 16.40 1.49 5.80
CA PHE A 239 15.67 1.74 4.56
C PHE A 239 14.68 2.88 4.70
N THR A 240 13.87 2.90 5.76
CA THR A 240 12.93 3.97 6.06
C THR A 240 13.64 5.31 6.20
N GLU A 241 14.75 5.37 6.94
CA GLU A 241 15.56 6.59 7.13
C GLU A 241 16.05 7.15 5.80
N LYS A 242 16.45 6.27 4.87
CA LYS A 242 16.87 6.67 3.53
C LYS A 242 15.70 7.24 2.72
N PHE A 243 14.52 6.62 2.77
CA PHE A 243 13.31 7.16 2.12
C PHE A 243 12.97 8.54 2.70
N VAL A 244 12.95 8.66 4.03
CA VAL A 244 12.72 9.92 4.73
C VAL A 244 13.69 10.99 4.25
N THR A 245 15.00 10.73 4.32
CA THR A 245 16.06 11.69 3.96
C THR A 245 15.91 12.20 2.53
N LEU A 246 15.53 11.33 1.59
CA LEU A 246 15.30 11.72 0.19
C LEU A 246 13.99 12.51 0.00
N SER A 247 13.03 12.35 0.91
CA SER A 247 11.74 13.07 0.92
C SER A 247 11.79 14.43 1.64
N GLN A 248 12.80 14.67 2.50
CA GLN A 248 12.96 15.94 3.24
C GLN A 248 13.44 17.07 2.32
N LYS A 249 12.54 17.58 1.47
CA LYS A 249 12.81 18.72 0.58
C LYS A 249 11.91 19.90 0.91
N GLY A 250 12.45 20.86 1.66
CA GLY A 250 11.71 22.05 2.12
C GLY A 250 11.19 21.89 3.54
N GLU A 251 10.13 22.63 3.88
CA GLU A 251 9.47 22.53 5.17
C GLU A 251 8.68 21.22 5.28
N ILE A 252 8.75 20.58 6.44
CA ILE A 252 8.03 19.34 6.74
C ILE A 252 6.96 19.67 7.77
N PRO A 253 5.76 19.07 7.71
CA PRO A 253 4.75 19.22 8.76
C PRO A 253 5.32 18.95 10.15
N ASN A 254 5.03 19.84 11.11
CA ASN A 254 5.63 19.80 12.46
C ASN A 254 5.43 18.46 13.18
N TYR A 255 4.27 17.83 13.03
CA TYR A 255 3.97 16.55 13.69
C TYR A 255 4.87 15.40 13.21
N LEU A 256 5.37 15.45 11.96
CA LEU A 256 6.32 14.47 11.44
C LEU A 256 7.71 14.60 12.08
N GLY A 257 8.04 15.77 12.65
CA GLY A 257 9.33 15.99 13.29
C GLY A 257 9.61 15.00 14.42
N GLY A 258 8.61 14.67 15.23
CA GLY A 258 8.70 13.68 16.29
C GLY A 258 8.94 12.26 15.76
N LEU A 259 8.13 11.82 14.79
CA LEU A 259 8.24 10.50 14.15
C LEU A 259 9.61 10.32 13.47
N ILE A 260 10.05 11.32 12.71
CA ILE A 260 11.34 11.28 12.00
C ILE A 260 12.51 11.27 13.00
N SER A 261 12.41 12.01 14.10
CA SER A 261 13.46 12.04 15.12
C SER A 261 13.55 10.72 15.87
N ALA A 262 12.41 10.09 16.19
CA ALA A 262 12.35 8.76 16.80
C ALA A 262 12.97 7.70 15.89
N LEU A 263 12.70 7.78 14.58
CA LEU A 263 13.30 6.90 13.58
C LEU A 263 14.83 7.04 13.53
N LYS A 264 15.36 8.26 13.38
CA LYS A 264 16.80 8.53 13.18
C LYS A 264 17.70 8.19 14.37
N ASN A 265 17.14 7.87 15.54
CA ASN A 265 17.93 7.51 16.72
C ASN A 265 18.45 6.06 16.68
N SER A 266 18.14 5.27 15.64
CA SER A 266 18.74 3.95 15.40
C SER A 266 20.01 4.03 14.56
N LYS A 267 21.19 4.04 15.17
CA LYS A 267 22.47 4.04 14.43
C LYS A 267 22.80 2.66 13.85
N GLY A 268 22.90 2.58 12.52
CA GLY A 268 23.40 1.41 11.83
C GLY A 268 23.75 1.68 10.35
N GLU A 269 24.61 0.84 9.76
CA GLU A 269 24.94 0.89 8.33
C GLU A 269 24.37 -0.36 7.62
N LEU A 270 23.68 -0.13 6.49
CA LEU A 270 23.01 -1.15 5.67
C LEU A 270 23.97 -2.14 4.99
N PRO A 271 23.67 -3.45 4.97
CA PRO A 271 24.39 -4.45 4.18
C PRO A 271 24.38 -4.13 2.67
N TRP A 272 25.57 -4.17 2.04
CA TRP A 272 25.79 -3.78 0.63
C TRP A 272 25.00 -4.62 -0.40
N ASN A 273 24.70 -5.89 -0.09
CA ASN A 273 23.94 -6.80 -0.95
C ASN A 273 22.50 -6.30 -1.19
N LEU A 274 21.93 -5.55 -0.25
CA LEU A 274 20.58 -4.99 -0.36
C LEU A 274 20.56 -3.72 -1.24
N TYR A 275 21.65 -2.93 -1.23
CA TYR A 275 21.84 -1.88 -2.23
C TYR A 275 21.91 -2.47 -3.64
N LEU A 276 22.59 -3.62 -3.78
CA LEU A 276 22.64 -4.34 -5.03
C LEU A 276 21.23 -4.74 -5.48
N LYS A 277 20.41 -5.37 -4.63
CA LYS A 277 18.99 -5.69 -4.95
C LYS A 277 18.19 -4.44 -5.35
N LYS A 278 18.36 -3.31 -4.66
CA LYS A 278 17.68 -2.05 -4.98
C LYS A 278 18.07 -1.48 -6.35
N LEU A 279 19.35 -1.65 -6.72
CA LEU A 279 19.92 -1.22 -8.01
C LEU A 279 19.67 -2.23 -9.14
N MET A 280 19.58 -3.51 -8.81
CA MET A 280 19.30 -4.63 -9.71
C MET A 280 17.79 -4.69 -10.00
N GLY A 281 17.29 -3.69 -10.73
CA GLY A 281 16.24 -3.99 -11.71
C GLY A 281 16.80 -4.93 -12.78
N THR A 282 15.92 -5.63 -13.51
CA THR A 282 16.24 -6.67 -14.52
C THR A 282 17.63 -6.52 -15.14
N VAL A 283 18.55 -7.39 -14.75
CA VAL A 283 19.92 -7.37 -15.26
C VAL A 283 19.89 -7.67 -16.75
N GLU A 284 20.68 -6.93 -17.54
CA GLU A 284 20.88 -7.25 -18.95
C GLU A 284 21.44 -8.67 -19.06
N SER A 285 20.65 -9.57 -19.63
CA SER A 285 21.06 -10.92 -19.97
C SER A 285 21.86 -10.92 -21.27
N ASN A 286 22.59 -12.02 -21.48
CA ASN A 286 23.29 -12.28 -22.73
C ASN A 286 22.36 -12.08 -23.94
N ARG A 287 22.91 -11.47 -24.99
CA ARG A 287 22.16 -11.19 -26.20
C ARG A 287 21.63 -12.48 -26.82
N LYS A 288 20.32 -12.55 -27.05
CA LYS A 288 19.67 -13.70 -27.68
C LYS A 288 19.61 -13.48 -29.19
N LYS A 289 20.01 -14.49 -29.95
CA LYS A 289 19.85 -14.47 -31.42
C LYS A 289 18.36 -14.51 -31.76
N THR A 290 17.91 -13.59 -32.61
CA THR A 290 16.54 -13.52 -33.11
C THR A 290 16.52 -13.51 -34.64
N ILE A 291 15.45 -14.06 -35.21
CA ILE A 291 15.15 -13.98 -36.64
C ILE A 291 14.42 -12.68 -37.02
N THR A 292 13.91 -11.94 -36.03
CA THR A 292 13.12 -10.71 -36.25
C THR A 292 13.97 -9.48 -36.53
N ARG A 293 15.30 -9.57 -36.42
CA ARG A 293 16.26 -8.49 -36.72
C ARG A 293 17.41 -9.00 -37.55
N ARG A 294 17.94 -8.15 -38.43
CA ARG A 294 19.15 -8.45 -39.21
C ARG A 294 20.41 -8.29 -38.35
N ASN A 295 21.48 -9.00 -38.71
CA ASN A 295 22.76 -8.86 -38.04
C ASN A 295 23.32 -7.44 -38.21
N ARG A 296 23.71 -6.79 -37.10
CA ARG A 296 24.11 -5.38 -37.10
C ARG A 296 25.46 -5.12 -37.79
N ARG A 297 26.36 -6.11 -37.82
CA ARG A 297 27.67 -6.01 -38.47
C ARG A 297 27.62 -6.44 -39.93
N GLN A 298 26.70 -7.34 -40.29
CA GLN A 298 26.56 -7.86 -41.65
C GLN A 298 25.08 -7.94 -42.08
N PRO A 299 24.43 -6.80 -42.40
CA PRO A 299 22.99 -6.74 -42.64
C PRO A 299 22.50 -7.48 -43.90
N ASN A 300 23.40 -7.71 -44.87
CA ASN A 300 23.05 -8.32 -46.15
C ASN A 300 23.20 -9.86 -46.16
N ARG A 301 23.74 -10.44 -45.08
CA ARG A 301 23.90 -11.89 -44.91
C ARG A 301 22.67 -12.47 -44.21
N LEU A 302 21.73 -13.01 -44.99
CA LEU A 302 20.44 -13.52 -44.53
C LEU A 302 20.55 -14.79 -43.67
N ASP A 303 21.68 -15.48 -43.74
CA ASP A 303 22.03 -16.64 -42.92
C ASP A 303 22.38 -16.26 -41.46
N LEU A 304 22.75 -14.99 -41.21
CA LEU A 304 23.11 -14.51 -39.89
C LEU A 304 21.92 -13.87 -39.17
N ARG A 305 21.60 -14.42 -38.00
CA ARG A 305 20.55 -13.89 -37.10
C ARG A 305 21.00 -12.59 -36.43
N GLY A 306 20.07 -11.66 -36.21
CA GLY A 306 20.26 -10.48 -35.39
C GLY A 306 20.25 -10.80 -33.90
N GLU A 307 20.54 -9.80 -33.07
CA GLU A 307 20.60 -9.94 -31.62
C GLU A 307 19.57 -9.02 -30.95
N LEU A 308 18.89 -9.53 -29.93
CA LEU A 308 18.11 -8.74 -28.98
C LEU A 308 18.80 -8.77 -27.61
N ARG A 309 18.74 -7.65 -26.89
CA ARG A 309 19.10 -7.64 -25.48
C ARG A 309 18.04 -8.45 -24.74
N GLY A 310 18.48 -9.48 -24.03
CA GLY A 310 17.61 -10.21 -23.11
C GLY A 310 17.59 -9.48 -21.78
N HIS A 311 16.48 -9.57 -21.07
CA HIS A 311 16.42 -9.27 -19.64
C HIS A 311 16.09 -10.58 -18.95
N LYS A 312 16.81 -10.91 -17.87
CA LYS A 312 16.48 -12.06 -17.03
C LYS A 312 16.07 -11.53 -15.66
N ALA A 313 14.96 -12.01 -15.14
CA ALA A 313 14.67 -11.92 -13.71
C ALA A 313 15.51 -13.00 -13.02
N GLU A 314 16.28 -12.62 -12.02
CA GLU A 314 17.04 -13.57 -11.20
C GLU A 314 16.30 -13.85 -9.91
#